data_AF-H5XLS6-F1
#
_entry.id   AF-H5XLS6-F1
#
_cell.length_a   1.000
_cell.length_b   1.000
_cell.length_c   1.000
_cell.angle_alpha   90.00
_cell.angle_beta   90.00
_cell.angle_gamma   90.00
#
_symmetry.space_group_name_H-M   'P 1'
#
loop_
_entity.id
_entity.type
_entity.pdbx_description
1 polymer ?
#
loop_
_entity_poly.entity_id
_entity_poly.type
_entity_poly.pdbx_seq_one_letter_code
_entity_poly.pdbx_strand_id
1 'polypeptide(L)'
;MSMAPQIPQTGTDQAHVVGEPDHRIMLADGMAAQILASYPVRPDADLYSLATAIEFHCSQCREHCEATLVAVRNHWLLCPGCYAALDAVRAPPAPEVPDTRSAA
;
A
#
# COMPACT_ATOMS: atom_id res chain seq x y z
N MET A 1 33.65 -20.26 -20.11
CA MET A 1 32.29 -19.70 -20.11
C MET A 1 31.75 -19.82 -18.70
N SER A 2 31.62 -18.72 -17.97
CA SER A 2 31.09 -18.73 -16.59
C SER A 2 29.58 -18.51 -16.62
N MET A 3 28.80 -19.53 -16.28
CA MET A 3 27.37 -19.38 -16.01
C MET A 3 27.22 -18.79 -14.61
N ALA A 4 26.79 -17.53 -14.52
CA ALA A 4 26.34 -16.96 -13.26
C ALA A 4 25.07 -17.70 -12.78
N PRO A 5 24.91 -17.96 -11.48
CA PRO A 5 23.68 -18.57 -10.96
C PRO A 5 22.53 -17.58 -11.18
N GLN A 6 21.50 -18.02 -11.90
CA GLN A 6 20.27 -17.25 -12.04
C GLN A 6 19.49 -17.40 -10.74
N ILE A 7 19.53 -16.37 -9.90
CA ILE A 7 18.72 -16.29 -8.69
C ILE A 7 17.25 -16.26 -9.15
N PRO A 8 16.37 -17.14 -8.65
CA PRO A 8 14.94 -17.06 -8.95
C PRO A 8 14.42 -15.68 -8.56
N GLN A 9 13.94 -14.92 -9.54
CA GLN A 9 13.25 -13.65 -9.30
C GLN A 9 11.87 -13.96 -8.73
N THR A 10 11.83 -14.34 -7.45
CA THR A 10 10.58 -14.38 -6.68
C THR A 10 10.14 -12.92 -6.55
N GLY A 11 9.13 -12.52 -7.31
CA GLY A 11 8.73 -11.12 -7.43
C GLY A 11 8.35 -10.52 -6.08
N THR A 12 9.00 -9.43 -5.69
CA THR A 12 8.67 -8.66 -4.48
C THR A 12 7.43 -7.78 -4.65
N ASP A 13 6.77 -7.86 -5.81
CA ASP A 13 5.64 -7.03 -6.22
C ASP A 13 4.28 -7.54 -5.71
N GLN A 14 4.20 -8.78 -5.22
CA GLN A 14 3.02 -9.31 -4.55
C GLN A 14 3.10 -9.16 -3.02
N ALA A 15 1.98 -8.74 -2.43
CA ALA A 15 1.83 -8.54 -1.00
C ALA A 15 0.47 -9.00 -0.48
N HIS A 16 0.47 -9.51 0.76
CA HIS A 16 -0.75 -9.82 1.51
C HIS A 16 -0.69 -9.13 2.88
N VAL A 17 -1.82 -8.56 3.31
CA VAL A 17 -1.96 -7.94 4.63
C VAL A 17 -2.48 -8.98 5.61
N VAL A 18 -1.69 -9.28 6.64
CA VAL A 18 -2.13 -10.12 7.76
C VAL A 18 -2.74 -9.20 8.81
N GLY A 19 -4.01 -9.44 9.14
CA GLY A 19 -4.75 -8.66 10.15
C GLY A 19 -4.25 -8.90 11.57
N GLU A 20 -4.98 -8.33 12.54
CA GLU A 20 -4.70 -8.49 13.98
C GLU A 20 -4.52 -9.97 14.37
N PRO A 21 -3.56 -10.30 15.28
CA PRO A 21 -2.78 -9.38 16.11
C PRO A 21 -1.45 -8.89 15.49
N ASP A 22 -1.09 -9.36 14.29
CA ASP A 22 0.26 -9.16 13.75
C ASP A 22 0.41 -7.92 12.85
N HIS A 23 -0.71 -7.34 12.42
CA HIS A 23 -0.86 -6.14 11.57
C HIS A 23 0.38 -5.82 10.71
N ARG A 24 0.62 -6.65 9.70
CA ARG A 24 1.83 -6.61 8.86
C ARG A 24 1.54 -6.85 7.38
N ILE A 25 2.38 -6.28 6.51
CA ILE A 25 2.49 -6.68 5.11
C ILE A 25 3.49 -7.83 4.99
N MET A 26 3.10 -8.89 4.30
CA MET A 26 3.99 -9.96 3.87
C MET A 26 4.23 -9.87 2.37
N LEU A 27 5.50 -9.89 1.97
CA LEU A 27 5.94 -9.95 0.58
C LEU A 27 6.14 -11.40 0.14
N ALA A 28 6.11 -11.65 -1.17
CA ALA A 28 6.24 -13.00 -1.71
C ALA A 28 7.64 -13.64 -1.53
N ASP A 29 8.66 -12.85 -1.24
CA ASP A 29 9.99 -13.33 -0.84
C ASP A 29 10.07 -13.74 0.64
N GLY A 30 8.96 -13.60 1.38
CA GLY A 30 8.86 -13.92 2.80
C GLY A 30 9.24 -12.77 3.74
N MET A 31 9.64 -11.60 3.21
CA MET A 31 9.86 -10.41 4.03
C MET A 31 8.54 -9.95 4.64
N ALA A 32 8.58 -9.54 5.91
CA ALA A 32 7.43 -8.98 6.62
C ALA A 32 7.77 -7.60 7.18
N ALA A 33 6.86 -6.64 6.98
CA ALA A 33 6.96 -5.30 7.52
C ALA A 33 5.73 -4.95 8.37
N GLN A 34 5.98 -4.50 9.60
CA GLN A 34 4.92 -4.06 10.50
C GLN A 34 4.22 -2.82 9.93
N ILE A 35 2.88 -2.81 9.97
CA ILE A 35 2.05 -1.67 9.59
C ILE A 35 1.88 -0.77 10.82
N LEU A 36 2.27 0.49 10.69
CA LEU A 36 2.08 1.53 11.72
C LEU A 36 0.72 2.24 11.56
N ALA A 37 0.26 2.42 10.33
CA ALA A 37 -1.00 3.07 10.02
C ALA A 37 -1.59 2.59 8.70
N SER A 38 -2.92 2.61 8.61
CA SER A 38 -3.69 2.26 7.42
C SER A 38 -4.57 3.45 7.00
N TYR A 39 -4.56 3.78 5.71
CA TYR A 39 -5.32 4.88 5.12
C TYR A 39 -6.27 4.32 4.04
N PRO A 40 -7.47 3.83 4.41
CA PRO A 40 -8.45 3.25 3.48
C PRO A 40 -9.22 4.34 2.73
N VAL A 41 -8.50 5.16 1.96
CA VAL A 41 -9.04 6.36 1.30
C VAL A 41 -9.73 6.02 -0.03
N ARG A 42 -9.38 4.87 -0.63
CA ARG A 42 -9.90 4.42 -1.92
C ARG A 42 -10.54 3.04 -1.81
N PRO A 43 -11.60 2.75 -2.59
CA PRO A 43 -12.30 1.48 -2.52
C PRO A 43 -11.52 0.30 -3.10
N ASP A 44 -10.56 0.57 -3.98
CA ASP A 44 -9.81 -0.45 -4.73
C ASP A 44 -8.32 -0.48 -4.41
N ALA A 45 -7.86 0.35 -3.46
CA ALA A 45 -6.48 0.38 -3.01
C ALA A 45 -6.37 0.94 -1.59
N ASP A 46 -5.66 0.22 -0.74
CA ASP A 46 -5.33 0.69 0.61
C ASP A 46 -3.89 1.20 0.64
N LEU A 47 -3.66 2.30 1.35
CA LEU A 47 -2.33 2.86 1.58
C LEU A 47 -1.88 2.57 3.01
N TYR A 48 -0.65 2.10 3.18
CA TYR A 48 -0.10 1.68 4.47
C TYR A 48 1.22 2.38 4.76
N SER A 49 1.41 2.82 6.01
CA SER A 49 2.71 3.24 6.54
C SER A 49 3.34 2.08 7.31
N LEU A 50 4.62 1.83 7.05
CA LEU A 50 5.39 0.70 7.57
C LEU A 50 6.48 1.16 8.54
N ALA A 51 6.84 0.29 9.48
CA ALA A 51 7.89 0.55 10.47
C ALA A 51 9.30 0.53 9.87
N THR A 52 9.48 -0.14 8.74
CA THR A 52 10.75 -0.22 7.99
C THR A 52 10.48 0.00 6.51
N ALA A 53 11.50 0.49 5.78
CA ALA A 53 11.44 0.54 4.34
C ALA A 53 11.47 -0.89 3.77
N ILE A 54 10.75 -1.10 2.68
CA ILE A 54 10.81 -2.33 1.88
C ILE A 54 11.25 -2.01 0.46
N GLU A 55 11.96 -2.93 -0.16
CA GLU A 55 12.33 -2.87 -1.58
C GLU A 55 11.34 -3.68 -2.42
N PHE A 56 10.80 -3.08 -3.48
CA PHE A 56 9.83 -3.73 -4.36
C PHE A 56 9.82 -3.12 -5.75
N HIS A 57 9.28 -3.86 -6.73
CA HIS A 57 8.95 -3.30 -8.03
C HIS A 57 7.50 -2.83 -8.03
N CYS A 58 7.27 -1.58 -8.41
CA CYS A 58 5.90 -1.08 -8.55
C CYS A 58 5.19 -1.84 -9.67
N SER A 59 4.04 -2.45 -9.39
CA SER A 59 3.29 -3.22 -10.41
C SER A 59 2.81 -2.37 -11.59
N GLN A 60 2.68 -1.05 -11.41
CA GLN A 60 2.22 -0.12 -12.44
C GLN A 60 3.35 0.52 -13.26
N CYS A 61 4.30 1.23 -12.62
CA CYS A 61 5.39 1.88 -13.34
C CYS A 61 6.60 0.97 -13.59
N ARG A 62 6.65 -0.21 -12.97
CA ARG A 62 7.74 -1.21 -13.06
C ARG A 62 9.09 -0.77 -12.50
N GLU A 63 9.19 0.46 -11.98
CA GLU A 63 10.39 0.96 -11.33
C GLU A 63 10.67 0.24 -10.00
N HIS A 64 11.96 0.07 -9.71
CA HIS A 64 12.43 -0.39 -8.41
C HIS A 64 12.26 0.73 -7.38
N CYS A 65 11.61 0.42 -6.25
CA CYS A 65 11.23 1.37 -5.22
C CYS A 65 11.72 0.88 -3.86
N GLU A 66 12.20 1.81 -3.03
CA GLU A 66 12.42 1.62 -1.60
C GLU A 66 11.54 2.63 -0.85
N ALA A 67 10.61 2.17 -0.01
CA ALA A 67 9.69 3.07 0.69
C ALA A 67 9.13 2.48 2.00
N THR A 68 8.83 3.37 2.94
CA THR A 68 8.03 3.08 4.16
C THR A 68 6.54 3.35 3.96
N LEU A 69 6.14 3.85 2.79
CA LEU A 69 4.75 4.15 2.45
C LEU A 69 4.43 3.41 1.15
N VAL A 70 3.48 2.48 1.20
CA VAL A 70 3.16 1.60 0.07
C VAL A 70 1.66 1.42 -0.05
N ALA A 71 1.17 1.31 -1.29
CA ALA A 71 -0.22 0.96 -1.54
C ALA A 71 -0.33 -0.50 -1.99
N VAL A 72 -1.40 -1.17 -1.55
CA VAL A 72 -1.74 -2.54 -1.96
C VAL A 72 -3.05 -2.49 -2.74
N ARG A 73 -3.02 -3.02 -3.97
CA ARG A 73 -4.18 -3.13 -4.86
C ARG A 73 -4.22 -4.52 -5.48
N ASN A 74 -5.29 -5.29 -5.24
CA ASN A 74 -5.41 -6.67 -5.71
C ASN A 74 -4.18 -7.54 -5.40
N HIS A 75 -3.62 -7.41 -4.19
CA HIS A 75 -2.36 -8.06 -3.75
C HIS A 75 -1.09 -7.59 -4.44
N TRP A 76 -1.11 -6.50 -5.21
CA TRP A 76 0.09 -5.93 -5.83
C TRP A 76 0.50 -4.63 -5.17
N LEU A 77 1.81 -4.44 -5.04
CA LEU A 77 2.40 -3.21 -4.52
C LEU A 77 2.41 -2.10 -5.57
N LEU A 78 2.09 -0.90 -5.12
CA LEU A 78 2.17 0.35 -5.86
C LEU A 78 3.01 1.35 -5.08
N CYS A 79 3.87 2.08 -5.78
CA CYS A 79 4.60 3.20 -5.19
C CYS A 79 3.66 4.37 -4.88
N PRO A 80 4.02 5.27 -3.94
CA PRO A 80 3.20 6.43 -3.59
C PRO A 80 2.81 7.30 -4.79
N GLY A 81 3.71 7.44 -5.78
CA GLY A 81 3.44 8.20 -7.01
C GLY A 81 2.34 7.59 -7.87
N CYS A 82 2.40 6.28 -8.14
CA CYS A 82 1.36 5.58 -8.89
C CYS A 82 0.03 5.55 -8.14
N TYR A 83 0.06 5.39 -6.80
CA TYR A 83 -1.14 5.48 -5.98
C TYR A 83 -1.80 6.87 -6.02
N ALA A 84 -0.99 7.95 -5.98
CA ALA A 84 -1.49 9.31 -6.08
C ALA A 84 -2.14 9.58 -7.46
N ALA A 85 -1.61 8.97 -8.51
CA ALA A 85 -2.12 9.07 -9.88
C ALA A 85 -3.40 8.24 -10.16
N LEU A 86 -3.84 7.40 -9.21
CA LEU A 86 -5.14 6.72 -9.35
C LEU A 86 -6.28 7.75 -9.27
N ASP A 87 -7.33 7.56 -10.07
CA ASP A 87 -8.56 8.37 -9.96
C ASP A 87 -9.47 7.85 -8.84
N ALA A 88 -10.30 8.75 -8.29
CA ALA A 88 -11.22 8.58 -7.15
C ALA A 88 -10.60 8.54 -5.73
N VAL A 89 -10.62 9.71 -5.07
CA VAL A 89 -10.52 9.85 -3.61
C VAL A 89 -11.95 9.85 -3.08
N ARG A 90 -12.31 8.93 -2.17
CA ARG A 90 -13.58 9.07 -1.45
C ARG A 90 -13.38 10.20 -0.45
N ALA A 91 -14.09 11.32 -0.62
CA ALA A 91 -14.11 12.35 0.42
C ALA A 91 -14.62 11.69 1.72
N PRO A 92 -14.01 11.97 2.89
CA PRO A 92 -14.62 11.61 4.16
C PRO A 92 -16.05 12.17 4.18
N PRO A 93 -17.06 11.44 4.68
CA PRO A 93 -18.36 12.05 4.92
C PRO A 93 -18.13 13.30 5.79
N ALA A 94 -18.53 14.47 5.29
CA ALA A 94 -18.45 15.69 6.07
C ALA A 94 -19.24 15.47 7.38
N PRO A 95 -18.74 15.89 8.54
CA PRO A 95 -19.54 15.87 9.74
C PRO A 95 -20.78 16.73 9.48
N GLU A 96 -21.97 16.11 9.50
CA GLU A 96 -23.24 16.82 9.48
C GLU A 96 -23.27 17.71 10.72
N VAL A 97 -22.95 19.00 10.54
CA VAL A 97 -23.19 20.01 11.57
C VAL A 97 -24.70 20.24 11.57
N PRO A 98 -25.43 19.94 12.66
CA PRO A 98 -26.87 20.19 12.70
C PRO A 98 -27.11 21.69 12.54
N ASP A 99 -27.82 22.05 11.47
CA ASP A 99 -28.21 23.44 11.21
C ASP A 99 -29.20 23.88 12.30
N THR A 100 -28.68 24.57 13.32
CA THR A 100 -29.47 25.04 14.47
C THR A 100 -30.10 26.41 14.21
N ARG A 101 -30.17 26.86 12.94
CA ARG A 101 -30.74 28.16 12.58
C ARG A 101 -32.11 28.03 11.90
N SER A 102 -33.10 27.61 12.68
CA SER A 102 -34.51 27.90 12.39
C SER A 102 -35.33 27.94 13.68
N ALA A 103 -35.13 29.00 14.47
CA ALA A 103 -36.09 29.48 15.46
C ALA A 103 -35.74 30.94 15.82
N ALA A 104 -36.30 31.88 15.08
CA ALA A 104 -36.58 33.25 15.52
C ALA A 104 -37.68 33.83 14.64
#